data_AF-A0AA49GSK3-F1
#
_entry.id   AF-A0AA49GSK3-F1
#
_cell.length_a   1.000
_cell.length_b   1.000
_cell.length_c   1.000
_cell.angle_alpha   90.00
_cell.angle_beta   90.00
_cell.angle_gamma   90.00
#
_symmetry.space_group_name_H-M   'P 1'
#
loop_
_entity.id
_entity.type
_entity.pdbx_description
1 polymer ?
#
loop_
_entity_poly.entity_id
_entity_poly.type
_entity_poly.pdbx_seq_one_letter_code
_entity_poly.pdbx_strand_id
1 'polypeptide(L)'
;MPASVIHLTKEQIDLIKARIKEGGIKTPELAEDLLDHFCVAIEAEMEQGQAFESAFEQVFNTLQEDELKATEMKTQELLEGKKIFYPNLKQSFGLLALLVGGTIFLTIIAIAIGGSNSEEGQQYLLDRYLPLMIIGGNLIVIGGVIAYAIREIRQTQVSAPVFSFRSVPAYVYGIVLLIAVLSQFWLEPLALFLSFSQDAITERMGNYHPGVVILVIMVNVVLMELLFRGIILKGLLMTTTPVKAILWSSFLCAIAGFSSFFFYFFISLMLGWLYSKTRSLYPTILMFATATLVSYGFSWLLNLDDKAIFSWWAYMNRNVTIYIFLVSGSLLLTGALFYFFHQRLGSESST
;
A
#
# COMPACT_ATOMS: atom_id res chain seq x y z
N MET A 1 -30.82 -22.33 -32.70
CA MET A 1 -31.42 -22.92 -31.50
C MET A 1 -31.58 -21.78 -30.50
N PRO A 2 -32.76 -21.56 -29.89
CA PRO A 2 -32.92 -20.49 -28.93
C PRO A 2 -32.00 -20.78 -27.74
N ALA A 3 -31.17 -19.81 -27.35
CA ALA A 3 -30.38 -19.89 -26.14
C ALA A 3 -31.35 -20.07 -24.96
N SER A 4 -31.21 -21.16 -24.21
CA SER A 4 -31.96 -21.33 -22.96
C SER A 4 -31.47 -20.27 -21.99
N VAL A 5 -32.31 -19.28 -21.70
CA VAL A 5 -32.04 -18.29 -20.66
C VAL A 5 -31.79 -19.04 -19.36
N ILE A 6 -30.58 -18.93 -18.82
CA ILE A 6 -30.21 -19.59 -17.58
C ILE A 6 -30.80 -18.76 -16.44
N HIS A 7 -31.67 -19.37 -15.64
CA HIS A 7 -32.24 -18.75 -14.46
C HIS A 7 -31.73 -19.41 -13.19
N LEU A 8 -31.33 -18.58 -12.23
CA LEU A 8 -30.89 -19.03 -10.92
C LEU A 8 -32.00 -19.76 -10.17
N THR A 9 -31.63 -20.80 -9.42
CA THR A 9 -32.59 -21.50 -8.53
C THR A 9 -32.88 -20.65 -7.29
N LYS A 10 -34.01 -20.91 -6.63
CA LYS A 10 -34.35 -20.23 -5.35
C LYS A 10 -33.25 -20.40 -4.30
N GLU A 11 -32.65 -21.59 -4.22
CA GLU A 11 -31.55 -21.87 -3.28
C GLU A 11 -30.31 -21.01 -3.57
N GLN A 12 -29.99 -20.80 -4.85
CA GLN A 12 -28.89 -19.94 -5.27
C GLN A 12 -29.16 -18.45 -4.98
N ILE A 13 -30.39 -18.00 -5.23
CA ILE A 13 -30.83 -16.63 -4.90
C ILE A 13 -30.76 -16.37 -3.38
N ASP A 14 -31.19 -17.34 -2.57
CA ASP A 14 -31.10 -17.23 -1.11
C ASP A 14 -29.64 -17.17 -0.63
N LEU A 15 -28.73 -17.88 -1.31
CA LEU A 15 -27.29 -17.85 -1.04
C LEU A 15 -26.67 -16.48 -1.38
N ILE A 16 -27.05 -15.89 -2.52
CA ILE A 16 -26.68 -14.52 -2.91
C ILE A 16 -27.21 -13.51 -1.88
N LYS A 17 -28.48 -13.62 -1.49
CA LYS A 17 -29.11 -12.73 -0.51
C LYS A 17 -28.45 -12.83 0.86
N ALA A 18 -28.06 -14.04 1.29
CA ALA A 18 -27.31 -14.26 2.54
C ALA A 18 -25.93 -13.59 2.48
N ARG A 19 -25.22 -13.72 1.35
CA ARG A 19 -23.90 -13.13 1.16
C ARG A 19 -23.92 -11.60 1.12
N ILE A 20 -24.92 -11.01 0.46
CA ILE A 20 -25.16 -9.55 0.46
C ILE A 20 -25.36 -9.03 1.89
N LYS A 21 -26.13 -9.76 2.71
CA LYS A 21 -26.35 -9.43 4.12
C LYS A 21 -25.08 -9.57 4.97
N GLU A 22 -24.27 -10.63 4.75
CA GLU A 22 -22.95 -10.77 5.39
C GLU A 22 -21.99 -9.64 5.02
N GLY A 23 -22.10 -9.09 3.80
CA GLY A 23 -21.30 -7.96 3.30
C GLY A 23 -21.53 -6.62 4.03
N GLY A 24 -22.51 -6.57 4.94
CA GLY A 24 -22.76 -5.45 5.85
C GLY A 24 -23.90 -4.51 5.45
N ILE A 25 -24.69 -4.86 4.44
CA ILE A 25 -25.80 -4.04 3.95
C ILE A 25 -27.02 -4.22 4.86
N LYS A 26 -27.38 -3.16 5.60
CA LYS A 26 -28.46 -3.19 6.61
C LYS A 26 -29.79 -2.70 6.08
N THR A 27 -29.79 -1.97 4.97
CA THR A 27 -31.00 -1.37 4.39
C THR A 27 -31.70 -2.43 3.55
N PRO A 28 -32.92 -2.86 3.91
CA PRO A 28 -33.60 -3.95 3.21
C PRO A 28 -33.94 -3.62 1.75
N GLU A 29 -34.23 -2.34 1.45
CA GLU A 29 -34.50 -1.87 0.09
C GLU A 29 -33.26 -1.99 -0.81
N LEU A 30 -32.09 -1.57 -0.32
CA LEU A 30 -30.84 -1.68 -1.08
C LEU A 30 -30.41 -3.14 -1.27
N ALA A 31 -30.64 -3.99 -0.26
CA ALA A 31 -30.36 -5.42 -0.39
C ALA A 31 -31.21 -6.09 -1.47
N GLU A 32 -32.41 -5.60 -1.75
CA GLU A 32 -33.25 -6.07 -2.86
C GLU A 32 -32.81 -5.49 -4.20
N ASP A 33 -32.49 -4.20 -4.28
CA ASP A 33 -31.98 -3.58 -5.52
C ASP A 33 -30.66 -4.22 -5.99
N LEU A 34 -29.80 -4.60 -5.04
CA LEU A 34 -28.54 -5.29 -5.36
C LEU A 34 -28.73 -6.74 -5.74
N LEU A 35 -29.73 -7.41 -5.17
CA LEU A 35 -30.01 -8.81 -5.45
C LEU A 35 -30.24 -9.02 -6.95
N ASP A 36 -31.05 -8.17 -7.58
CA ASP A 36 -31.33 -8.25 -9.01
C ASP A 36 -30.06 -8.04 -9.85
N HIS A 37 -29.21 -7.10 -9.45
CA HIS A 37 -27.93 -6.87 -10.15
C HIS A 37 -26.96 -8.04 -10.04
N PHE A 38 -26.82 -8.65 -8.84
CA PHE A 38 -25.98 -9.82 -8.64
C PHE A 38 -26.53 -11.04 -9.38
N CYS A 39 -27.85 -11.24 -9.38
CA CYS A 39 -28.50 -12.32 -10.12
C CYS A 39 -28.21 -12.20 -11.62
N VAL A 40 -28.43 -11.03 -12.23
CA VAL A 40 -28.19 -10.81 -13.67
C VAL A 40 -26.72 -11.02 -14.04
N ALA A 41 -25.79 -10.56 -13.20
CA ALA A 41 -24.36 -10.74 -13.45
C ALA A 41 -23.91 -12.20 -13.35
N ILE A 42 -24.42 -12.96 -12.37
CA ILE A 42 -24.11 -14.38 -12.22
C ILE A 42 -24.74 -15.19 -13.36
N GLU A 43 -25.96 -14.87 -13.76
CA GLU A 43 -26.62 -15.50 -14.93
C GLU A 43 -25.81 -15.27 -16.21
N ALA A 44 -25.28 -14.06 -16.42
CA ALA A 44 -24.43 -13.75 -17.58
C ALA A 44 -23.12 -14.56 -17.61
N GLU A 45 -22.49 -14.79 -16.46
CA GLU A 45 -21.28 -15.63 -16.36
C GLU A 45 -21.62 -17.12 -16.57
N MET A 46 -22.76 -17.58 -16.06
CA MET A 46 -23.25 -18.94 -16.29
C MET A 46 -23.60 -19.18 -17.76
N GLU A 47 -24.14 -18.18 -18.46
CA GLU A 47 -24.40 -18.24 -19.91
C GLU A 47 -23.11 -18.38 -20.74
N GLN A 48 -21.98 -17.90 -20.23
CA GLN A 48 -20.65 -18.11 -20.81
C GLN A 48 -20.08 -19.51 -20.51
N GLY A 49 -20.82 -20.36 -19.81
CA GLY A 49 -20.46 -21.75 -19.53
C GLY A 49 -19.76 -21.98 -18.19
N GLN A 50 -19.74 -20.98 -17.30
CA GLN A 50 -19.19 -21.14 -15.96
C GLN A 50 -20.15 -21.89 -15.01
N ALA A 51 -19.58 -22.63 -14.05
CA ALA A 51 -20.35 -23.20 -12.95
C ALA A 51 -20.78 -22.10 -11.96
N PHE A 52 -21.94 -22.27 -11.32
CA PHE A 52 -22.52 -21.28 -10.39
C PHE A 52 -21.52 -20.84 -9.31
N GLU A 53 -20.83 -21.76 -8.64
CA GLU A 53 -19.89 -21.43 -7.56
C GLU A 53 -18.73 -20.55 -8.03
N SER A 54 -18.21 -20.82 -9.24
CA SER A 54 -17.15 -20.01 -9.84
C SER A 54 -17.66 -18.64 -10.26
N ALA A 55 -18.82 -18.59 -10.90
CA ALA A 55 -19.48 -17.35 -11.31
C ALA A 55 -19.87 -16.50 -10.09
N PHE A 56 -20.35 -17.12 -9.02
CA PHE A 56 -20.70 -16.49 -7.76
C PHE A 56 -19.48 -15.85 -7.11
N GLU A 57 -18.40 -16.60 -6.92
CA GLU A 57 -17.16 -16.05 -6.36
C GLU A 57 -16.54 -14.99 -7.28
N GLN A 58 -16.53 -15.21 -8.59
CA GLN A 58 -16.01 -14.24 -9.55
C GLN A 58 -16.82 -12.95 -9.50
N VAL A 59 -18.15 -13.02 -9.56
CA VAL A 59 -19.02 -11.84 -9.53
C VAL A 59 -18.88 -11.12 -8.19
N PHE A 60 -18.89 -11.80 -7.04
CA PHE A 60 -18.64 -11.11 -5.75
C PHE A 60 -17.22 -10.55 -5.62
N ASN A 61 -16.24 -11.11 -6.35
CA ASN A 61 -14.89 -10.57 -6.44
C ASN A 61 -14.73 -9.46 -7.49
N THR A 62 -15.58 -9.41 -8.53
CA THR A 62 -15.48 -8.46 -9.65
C THR A 62 -16.42 -7.28 -9.48
N LEU A 63 -17.69 -7.50 -9.07
CA LEU A 63 -18.60 -6.46 -8.61
C LEU A 63 -18.00 -5.86 -7.34
N GLN A 64 -17.36 -4.72 -7.55
CA GLN A 64 -16.59 -3.99 -6.58
C GLN A 64 -17.47 -3.66 -5.37
N GLU A 65 -17.27 -4.36 -4.25
CA GLU A 65 -17.79 -3.95 -2.94
C GLU A 65 -17.54 -2.45 -2.70
N ASP A 66 -16.45 -1.88 -3.24
CA ASP A 66 -16.10 -0.47 -3.13
C ASP A 66 -16.97 0.47 -3.98
N GLU A 67 -17.46 0.11 -5.17
CA GLU A 67 -18.31 0.99 -6.01
C GLU A 67 -19.78 0.94 -5.57
N LEU A 68 -20.27 -0.23 -5.19
CA LEU A 68 -21.60 -0.40 -4.61
C LEU A 68 -21.68 0.24 -3.23
N LYS A 69 -20.65 0.07 -2.37
CA LYS A 69 -20.56 0.83 -1.11
C LYS A 69 -20.35 2.32 -1.35
N ALA A 70 -19.61 2.75 -2.38
CA ALA A 70 -19.51 4.19 -2.70
C ALA A 70 -20.85 4.79 -3.15
N THR A 71 -21.67 4.01 -3.85
CA THR A 71 -23.02 4.40 -4.28
C THR A 71 -23.98 4.41 -3.10
N GLU A 72 -23.95 3.38 -2.25
CA GLU A 72 -24.66 3.33 -0.95
C GLU A 72 -24.25 4.50 -0.05
N MET A 73 -22.96 4.79 0.07
CA MET A 73 -22.40 5.89 0.85
C MET A 73 -22.91 7.26 0.38
N LYS A 74 -22.96 7.50 -0.95
CA LYS A 74 -23.53 8.72 -1.51
C LYS A 74 -25.03 8.83 -1.23
N THR A 75 -25.75 7.73 -1.35
CA THR A 75 -27.19 7.68 -1.09
C THR A 75 -27.49 7.88 0.40
N GLN A 76 -26.69 7.30 1.30
CA GLN A 76 -26.79 7.49 2.75
C GLN A 76 -26.37 8.90 3.19
N GLU A 77 -25.37 9.52 2.54
CA GLU A 77 -25.00 10.93 2.75
C GLU A 77 -26.15 11.88 2.36
N LEU A 78 -26.84 11.58 1.25
CA LEU A 78 -28.01 12.34 0.78
C LEU A 78 -29.27 12.12 1.64
N LEU A 79 -29.45 10.92 2.20
CA LEU A 79 -30.64 10.55 2.98
C LEU A 79 -30.52 10.88 4.48
N GLU A 80 -29.37 10.67 5.10
CA GLU A 80 -29.18 10.81 6.56
C GLU A 80 -28.41 12.09 6.96
N GLY A 81 -27.85 12.84 5.98
CA GLY A 81 -27.07 14.05 6.24
C GLY A 81 -25.78 13.85 7.05
N LYS A 82 -25.36 12.58 7.24
CA LYS A 82 -24.24 12.19 8.08
C LYS A 82 -23.00 11.98 7.21
N LYS A 83 -22.05 12.91 7.28
CA LYS A 83 -20.77 12.82 6.54
C LYS A 83 -19.98 11.59 6.95
N ILE A 84 -19.72 10.73 5.97
CA ILE A 84 -18.87 9.54 6.13
C ILE A 84 -17.41 10.02 6.13
N PHE A 85 -16.68 9.76 7.22
CA PHE A 85 -15.30 10.25 7.34
C PHE A 85 -14.34 9.35 6.55
N TYR A 86 -13.94 9.85 5.39
CA TYR A 86 -12.73 9.46 4.70
C TYR A 86 -11.85 10.70 4.54
N PRO A 87 -10.52 10.60 4.79
CA PRO A 87 -9.67 11.77 4.77
C PRO A 87 -9.70 12.42 3.39
N ASN A 88 -10.27 13.62 3.34
CA ASN A 88 -10.11 14.49 2.19
C ASN A 88 -8.68 15.05 2.13
N LEU A 89 -8.38 15.85 1.12
CA LEU A 89 -7.03 16.41 0.95
C LEU A 89 -6.56 17.18 2.19
N LYS A 90 -7.40 18.02 2.80
CA LYS A 90 -7.04 18.79 4.01
C LYS A 90 -6.76 17.89 5.20
N GLN A 91 -7.61 16.87 5.42
CA GLN A 91 -7.42 15.90 6.50
C GLN A 91 -6.16 15.05 6.28
N SER A 92 -5.83 14.72 5.03
CA SER A 92 -4.60 14.01 4.67
C SER A 92 -3.34 14.82 5.03
N PHE A 93 -3.34 16.13 4.78
CA PHE A 93 -2.28 17.02 5.28
C PHE A 93 -2.25 17.10 6.80
N GLY A 94 -3.41 17.05 7.47
CA GLY A 94 -3.48 16.97 8.94
C GLY A 94 -2.82 15.70 9.49
N LEU A 95 -3.08 14.53 8.88
CA LEU A 95 -2.44 13.27 9.24
C LEU A 95 -0.92 13.32 9.01
N LEU A 96 -0.47 13.92 7.90
CA LEU A 96 0.95 14.14 7.64
C LEU A 96 1.58 15.07 8.68
N ALA A 97 0.89 16.15 9.07
CA ALA A 97 1.39 17.07 10.10
C ALA A 97 1.51 16.38 11.47
N LEU A 98 0.57 15.49 11.83
CA LEU A 98 0.67 14.68 13.04
C LEU A 98 1.84 13.68 12.96
N LEU A 99 2.06 13.06 11.81
CA LEU A 99 3.19 12.17 11.57
C LEU A 99 4.53 12.92 11.75
N VAL A 100 4.73 14.02 11.03
CA VAL A 100 5.96 14.83 11.11
C VAL A 100 6.14 15.47 12.48
N GLY A 101 5.06 15.99 13.08
CA GLY A 101 5.09 16.55 14.43
C GLY A 101 5.45 15.50 15.48
N GLY A 102 4.92 14.28 15.35
CA GLY A 102 5.23 13.16 16.25
C GLY A 102 6.67 12.69 16.13
N THR A 103 7.24 12.62 14.92
CA THR A 103 8.66 12.27 14.75
C THR A 103 9.59 13.34 15.34
N ILE A 104 9.30 14.62 15.12
CA ILE A 104 10.06 15.73 15.72
C ILE A 104 9.96 15.68 17.25
N PHE A 105 8.75 15.48 17.79
CA PHE A 105 8.52 15.40 19.23
C PHE A 105 9.29 14.25 19.88
N LEU A 106 9.24 13.05 19.30
CA LEU A 106 10.04 11.92 19.80
C LEU A 106 11.54 12.15 19.69
N THR A 107 12.00 12.83 18.63
CA THR A 107 13.42 13.18 18.47
C THR A 107 13.88 14.13 19.59
N ILE A 108 13.07 15.14 19.94
CA ILE A 108 13.35 16.06 21.05
C ILE A 108 13.39 15.30 22.39
N ILE A 109 12.45 14.39 22.62
CA ILE A 109 12.44 13.55 23.83
C ILE A 109 13.69 12.67 23.89
N ALA A 110 14.08 12.04 22.78
CA ALA A 110 15.27 11.19 22.72
C ALA A 110 16.54 11.99 23.07
N ILE A 111 16.66 13.22 22.56
CA ILE A 111 17.76 14.13 22.91
C ILE A 111 17.72 14.50 24.39
N ALA A 112 16.55 14.82 24.95
CA ALA A 112 16.38 15.19 26.35
C ALA A 112 16.70 14.04 27.33
N ILE A 113 16.30 12.81 26.99
CA ILE A 113 16.60 11.60 27.79
C ILE A 113 18.07 11.23 27.66
N GLY A 114 18.69 11.45 26.50
CA GLY A 114 20.11 11.22 26.24
C GLY A 114 21.06 12.13 27.03
N GLY A 115 20.58 12.94 27.97
CA GLY A 115 21.36 13.88 28.80
C GLY A 115 22.37 13.27 29.79
N SER A 116 23.07 12.19 29.42
CA SER A 116 24.31 11.80 30.10
C SER A 116 25.46 12.71 29.63
N ASN A 117 26.20 13.30 30.57
CA ASN A 117 27.26 14.28 30.29
C ASN A 117 28.52 13.70 29.61
N SER A 118 28.57 12.39 29.31
CA SER A 118 29.68 11.75 28.59
C SER A 118 29.26 11.30 27.19
N GLU A 119 30.02 11.73 26.18
CA GLU A 119 29.81 11.38 24.76
C GLU A 119 29.84 9.85 24.54
N GLU A 120 30.70 9.13 25.28
CA GLU A 120 30.80 7.66 25.23
C GLU A 120 29.54 6.95 25.76
N GLY A 121 28.92 7.50 26.81
CA GLY A 121 27.69 6.94 27.38
C GLY A 121 26.51 7.09 26.43
N GLN A 122 26.41 8.22 25.74
CA GLN A 122 25.40 8.46 24.72
C GLN A 122 25.56 7.52 23.52
N GLN A 123 26.79 7.33 23.03
CA GLN A 123 27.05 6.41 21.92
C GLN A 123 26.72 4.96 22.28
N TYR A 124 27.09 4.51 23.49
CA TYR A 124 26.77 3.16 23.96
C TYR A 124 25.25 2.92 24.05
N LEU A 125 24.48 3.90 24.56
CA LEU A 125 23.03 3.78 24.63
C LEU A 125 22.39 3.78 23.24
N LEU A 126 22.85 4.63 22.33
CA LEU A 126 22.38 4.64 20.94
C LEU A 126 22.67 3.30 20.25
N ASP A 127 23.90 2.77 20.34
CA ASP A 127 24.26 1.51 19.68
C ASP A 127 23.69 0.25 20.36
N ARG A 128 23.08 0.38 21.54
CA ARG A 128 22.38 -0.74 22.18
C ARG A 128 20.87 -0.72 21.93
N TYR A 129 20.27 0.47 21.89
CA TYR A 129 18.81 0.63 21.87
C TYR A 129 18.25 1.19 20.55
N LEU A 130 19.09 1.56 19.57
CA LEU A 130 18.64 2.19 18.32
C LEU A 130 17.53 1.40 17.59
N PRO A 131 17.60 0.07 17.37
CA PRO A 131 16.52 -0.66 16.71
C PRO A 131 15.21 -0.63 17.51
N LEU A 132 15.31 -0.71 18.84
CA LEU A 132 14.15 -0.61 19.73
C LEU A 132 13.54 0.79 19.66
N MET A 133 14.38 1.84 19.60
CA MET A 133 13.91 3.21 19.46
C MET A 133 13.28 3.47 18.09
N ILE A 134 13.80 2.89 17.01
CA ILE A 134 13.22 3.02 15.66
C ILE A 134 11.89 2.25 15.58
N ILE A 135 11.84 0.99 16.01
CA ILE A 135 10.60 0.20 16.01
C ILE A 135 9.57 0.85 16.92
N GLY A 136 9.94 1.15 18.17
CA GLY A 136 9.07 1.77 19.16
C GLY A 136 8.59 3.15 18.70
N GLY A 137 9.49 3.97 18.16
CA GLY A 137 9.16 5.28 17.61
C GLY A 137 8.18 5.21 16.45
N ASN A 138 8.42 4.32 15.48
CA ASN A 138 7.51 4.12 14.35
C ASN A 138 6.13 3.60 14.80
N LEU A 139 6.09 2.64 15.75
CA LEU A 139 4.83 2.14 16.31
C LEU A 139 4.06 3.23 17.06
N ILE A 140 4.75 4.06 17.85
CA ILE A 140 4.12 5.15 18.60
C ILE A 140 3.60 6.22 17.64
N VAL A 141 4.42 6.68 16.69
CA VAL A 141 4.06 7.80 15.82
C VAL A 141 3.13 7.34 14.70
N ILE A 142 3.57 6.43 13.82
CA ILE A 142 2.77 6.00 12.67
C ILE A 142 1.56 5.21 13.17
N GLY A 143 1.76 4.28 14.11
CA GLY A 143 0.66 3.53 14.71
C GLY A 143 -0.32 4.43 15.48
N GLY A 144 0.17 5.48 16.15
CA GLY A 144 -0.68 6.49 16.79
C GLY A 144 -1.53 7.29 15.79
N VAL A 145 -0.94 7.73 14.68
CA VAL A 145 -1.67 8.41 13.59
C VAL A 145 -2.71 7.49 12.95
N ILE A 146 -2.36 6.22 12.72
CA ILE A 146 -3.28 5.19 12.22
C ILE A 146 -4.42 4.99 13.23
N ALA A 147 -4.13 4.84 14.51
CA ALA A 147 -5.14 4.65 15.55
C ALA A 147 -6.08 5.85 15.67
N TYR A 148 -5.55 7.07 15.58
CA TYR A 148 -6.32 8.31 15.52
C TYR A 148 -7.25 8.31 14.29
N ALA A 149 -6.71 8.03 13.10
CA ALA A 149 -7.51 7.99 11.88
C ALA A 149 -8.60 6.91 11.94
N ILE A 150 -8.28 5.70 12.43
CA ILE A 150 -9.25 4.61 12.62
C ILE A 150 -10.34 5.03 13.60
N ARG A 151 -9.99 5.70 14.71
CA ARG A 151 -10.95 6.19 15.69
C ARG A 151 -11.94 7.16 15.04
N GLU A 152 -11.45 8.12 14.27
CA GLU A 152 -12.29 9.08 13.53
C GLU A 152 -13.17 8.39 12.48
N ILE A 153 -12.60 7.44 11.72
CA ILE A 153 -13.36 6.66 10.72
C ILE A 153 -14.48 5.85 11.40
N ARG A 154 -14.19 5.14 12.49
CA ARG A 154 -15.14 4.29 13.21
C ARG A 154 -16.28 5.07 13.87
N GLN A 155 -16.08 6.35 14.19
CA GLN A 155 -17.18 7.19 14.71
C GLN A 155 -18.23 7.51 13.66
N THR A 156 -17.90 7.38 12.37
CA THR A 156 -18.79 7.72 11.25
C THR A 156 -19.28 6.52 10.46
N GLN A 157 -18.66 5.35 10.60
CA GLN A 157 -19.04 4.14 9.89
C GLN A 157 -19.83 3.15 10.73
N VAL A 158 -20.81 2.50 10.10
CA VAL A 158 -21.67 1.53 10.78
C VAL A 158 -21.07 0.12 10.84
N SER A 159 -20.29 -0.39 9.87
CA SER A 159 -19.72 -1.76 9.97
C SER A 159 -18.56 -2.14 9.00
N ALA A 160 -18.03 -1.25 8.15
CA ALA A 160 -17.09 -1.68 7.11
C ALA A 160 -15.62 -1.82 7.59
N PRO A 161 -14.84 -2.77 7.03
CA PRO A 161 -13.42 -2.91 7.34
C PRO A 161 -12.63 -1.70 6.81
N VAL A 162 -11.81 -1.11 7.69
CA VAL A 162 -10.99 0.06 7.34
C VAL A 162 -9.97 -0.30 6.25
N PHE A 163 -9.31 -1.44 6.41
CA PHE A 163 -8.28 -1.94 5.49
C PHE A 163 -8.83 -3.02 4.57
N SER A 164 -8.46 -2.97 3.28
CA SER A 164 -8.87 -3.95 2.28
C SER A 164 -7.74 -4.95 1.99
N PHE A 165 -7.91 -6.18 2.46
CA PHE A 165 -6.99 -7.30 2.26
C PHE A 165 -7.62 -8.32 1.31
N ARG A 166 -7.85 -7.91 0.07
CA ARG A 166 -8.44 -8.79 -0.94
C ARG A 166 -7.41 -9.77 -1.48
N SER A 167 -7.81 -11.03 -1.66
CA SER A 167 -7.00 -11.98 -2.41
C SER A 167 -6.91 -11.53 -3.88
N VAL A 168 -5.75 -11.72 -4.49
CA VAL A 168 -5.46 -11.33 -5.87
C VAL A 168 -4.81 -12.54 -6.55
N PRO A 169 -5.04 -12.77 -7.86
CA PRO A 169 -4.46 -13.93 -8.55
C PRO A 169 -2.94 -14.06 -8.37
N ALA A 170 -2.45 -15.30 -8.27
CA ALA A 170 -1.06 -15.58 -7.88
C ALA A 170 -0.01 -14.92 -8.81
N TYR A 171 -0.32 -14.79 -10.11
CA TYR A 171 0.56 -14.17 -11.09
C TYR A 171 0.84 -12.69 -10.78
N VAL A 172 -0.08 -12.00 -10.09
CA VAL A 172 0.09 -10.60 -9.71
C VAL A 172 1.28 -10.43 -8.78
N TYR A 173 1.46 -11.33 -7.80
CA TYR A 173 2.61 -11.29 -6.89
C TYR A 173 3.93 -11.47 -7.64
N GLY A 174 3.97 -12.37 -8.64
CA GLY A 174 5.15 -12.58 -9.47
C GLY A 174 5.53 -11.34 -10.29
N ILE A 175 4.56 -10.72 -10.96
CA ILE A 175 4.77 -9.48 -11.73
C ILE A 175 5.20 -8.34 -10.82
N VAL A 176 4.53 -8.18 -9.67
CA VAL A 176 4.83 -7.13 -8.69
C VAL A 176 6.25 -7.26 -8.13
N LEU A 177 6.67 -8.48 -7.79
CA LEU A 177 8.03 -8.75 -7.32
C LEU A 177 9.05 -8.38 -8.39
N LEU A 178 8.81 -8.76 -9.65
CA LEU A 178 9.70 -8.46 -10.76
C LEU A 178 9.79 -6.95 -11.03
N ILE A 179 8.67 -6.23 -10.98
CA ILE A 179 8.62 -4.76 -11.04
C ILE A 179 9.42 -4.14 -9.90
N ALA A 180 9.29 -4.65 -8.67
CA ALA A 180 9.97 -4.11 -7.50
C ALA A 180 11.50 -4.31 -7.53
N VAL A 181 11.96 -5.45 -8.08
CA VAL A 181 13.40 -5.71 -8.28
C VAL A 181 13.95 -4.83 -9.40
N LEU A 182 13.26 -4.72 -10.53
CA LEU A 182 13.69 -3.86 -11.64
C LEU A 182 13.70 -2.38 -11.26
N SER A 183 12.79 -1.96 -10.37
CA SER A 183 12.73 -0.56 -9.96
C SER A 183 13.93 -0.10 -9.15
N GLN A 184 14.68 -1.03 -8.53
CA GLN A 184 15.90 -0.69 -7.77
C GLN A 184 16.92 0.07 -8.61
N PHE A 185 17.13 -0.36 -9.85
CA PHE A 185 18.17 0.18 -10.72
C PHE A 185 17.90 1.63 -11.11
N TRP A 186 16.67 1.97 -11.51
CA TRP A 186 16.36 3.34 -11.95
C TRP A 186 15.91 4.26 -10.80
N LEU A 187 15.49 3.71 -9.66
CA LEU A 187 15.21 4.50 -8.46
C LEU A 187 16.46 4.87 -7.67
N GLU A 188 17.56 4.09 -7.72
CA GLU A 188 18.78 4.38 -6.98
C GLU A 188 19.38 5.76 -7.30
N PRO A 189 19.54 6.19 -8.57
CA PRO A 189 20.00 7.55 -8.88
C PRO A 189 19.14 8.65 -8.24
N LEU A 190 17.83 8.41 -8.11
CA LEU A 190 16.87 9.34 -7.52
C LEU A 190 16.97 9.36 -5.99
N ALA A 191 17.31 8.22 -5.38
CA ALA A 191 17.58 8.13 -3.95
C ALA A 191 18.84 8.93 -3.57
N LEU A 192 19.88 8.88 -4.41
CA LEU A 192 21.15 9.60 -4.22
C LEU A 192 21.04 11.12 -4.38
N PHE A 193 20.00 11.62 -5.07
CA PHE A 193 19.88 13.05 -5.38
C PHE A 193 19.56 13.93 -4.15
N LEU A 194 18.92 13.39 -3.11
CA LEU A 194 18.52 14.15 -1.91
C LEU A 194 18.91 13.50 -0.57
N SER A 195 19.87 12.55 -0.56
CA SER A 195 20.17 11.68 0.59
C SER A 195 20.91 12.34 1.77
N PHE A 196 20.49 13.50 2.24
CA PHE A 196 21.04 14.08 3.46
C PHE A 196 20.58 13.22 4.66
N SER A 197 21.50 12.67 5.47
CA SER A 197 21.34 11.92 6.74
C SER A 197 21.19 10.37 6.73
N GLN A 198 21.08 9.68 5.58
CA GLN A 198 20.86 8.22 5.60
C GLN A 198 22.07 7.37 5.99
N ASP A 199 23.28 7.85 5.71
CA ASP A 199 24.51 7.07 5.90
C ASP A 199 24.74 6.72 7.37
N ALA A 200 24.45 7.64 8.29
CA ALA A 200 24.70 7.44 9.72
C ALA A 200 23.78 6.41 10.38
N ILE A 201 22.49 6.36 10.00
CA ILE A 201 21.54 5.35 10.52
C ILE A 201 21.86 4.00 9.89
N THR A 202 22.12 3.99 8.58
CA THR A 202 22.44 2.79 7.82
C THR A 202 23.68 2.09 8.34
N GLU A 203 24.77 2.84 8.55
CA GLU A 203 26.03 2.33 9.06
C GLU A 203 25.85 1.69 10.46
N ARG A 204 25.07 2.33 11.32
CA ARG A 204 24.75 1.79 12.65
C ARG A 204 23.88 0.54 12.57
N MET A 205 22.91 0.51 11.65
CA MET A 205 22.05 -0.65 11.41
C MET A 205 22.85 -1.87 10.92
N GLY A 206 23.95 -1.65 10.19
CA GLY A 206 24.88 -2.70 9.77
C GLY A 206 25.55 -3.47 10.92
N ASN A 207 25.58 -2.92 12.14
CA ASN A 207 26.17 -3.58 13.31
C ASN A 207 25.22 -4.58 13.99
N TYR A 208 23.94 -4.63 13.60
CA TYR A 208 22.93 -5.49 14.23
C TYR A 208 22.71 -6.79 13.48
N HIS A 209 22.20 -7.80 14.19
CA HIS A 209 21.84 -9.09 13.57
C HIS A 209 20.84 -8.88 12.42
N PRO A 210 21.01 -9.56 11.26
CA PRO A 210 20.19 -9.29 10.08
C PRO A 210 18.68 -9.42 10.29
N GLY A 211 18.27 -10.39 11.11
CA GLY A 211 16.85 -10.55 11.48
C GLY A 211 16.26 -9.33 12.20
N VAL A 212 17.04 -8.59 12.99
CA VAL A 212 16.59 -7.35 13.65
C VAL A 212 16.38 -6.26 12.61
N VAL A 213 17.33 -6.08 11.69
CA VAL A 213 17.23 -5.07 10.62
C VAL A 213 16.02 -5.33 9.72
N ILE A 214 15.82 -6.59 9.32
CA ILE A 214 14.64 -7.00 8.54
C ILE A 214 13.34 -6.67 9.30
N LEU A 215 13.30 -6.93 10.61
CA LEU A 215 12.14 -6.59 11.43
C LEU A 215 11.88 -5.08 11.46
N VAL A 216 12.91 -4.25 11.65
CA VAL A 216 12.79 -2.78 11.61
C VAL A 216 12.19 -2.32 10.28
N ILE A 217 12.73 -2.82 9.16
CA ILE A 217 12.27 -2.48 7.81
C ILE A 217 10.82 -2.91 7.62
N MET A 218 10.47 -4.14 7.97
CA MET A 218 9.12 -4.69 7.78
C MET A 218 8.06 -3.95 8.60
N VAL A 219 8.36 -3.61 9.86
CA VAL A 219 7.43 -2.82 10.68
C VAL A 219 7.17 -1.46 10.04
N ASN A 220 8.23 -0.77 9.58
CA ASN A 220 8.10 0.51 8.90
C ASN A 220 7.29 0.40 7.60
N VAL A 221 7.59 -0.59 6.76
CA VAL A 221 6.90 -0.84 5.48
C VAL A 221 5.40 -1.06 5.72
N VAL A 222 5.05 -1.97 6.63
CA VAL A 222 3.64 -2.30 6.90
C VAL A 222 2.89 -1.07 7.43
N LEU A 223 3.44 -0.35 8.40
CA LEU A 223 2.80 0.84 8.96
C LEU A 223 2.61 1.94 7.91
N MET A 224 3.61 2.18 7.06
CA MET A 224 3.52 3.16 5.98
C MET A 224 2.45 2.78 4.95
N GLU A 225 2.36 1.51 4.55
CA GLU A 225 1.32 1.05 3.62
C GLU A 225 -0.09 1.16 4.22
N LEU A 226 -0.26 0.81 5.48
CA LEU A 226 -1.54 0.96 6.19
C LEU A 226 -1.98 2.43 6.23
N LEU A 227 -1.06 3.36 6.52
CA LEU A 227 -1.37 4.78 6.56
C LEU A 227 -1.64 5.37 5.16
N PHE A 228 -0.72 5.17 4.22
CA PHE A 228 -0.80 5.84 2.92
C PHE A 228 -1.77 5.18 1.95
N ARG A 229 -1.84 3.84 1.87
CA ARG A 229 -2.74 3.14 0.94
C ARG A 229 -4.08 2.88 1.59
N GLY A 230 -4.03 2.34 2.82
CA GLY A 230 -5.21 1.92 3.56
C GLY A 230 -6.12 3.08 3.96
N ILE A 231 -5.56 4.22 4.38
CA ILE A 231 -6.31 5.36 4.90
C ILE A 231 -6.30 6.55 3.93
N ILE A 232 -5.13 7.11 3.62
CA ILE A 232 -5.01 8.37 2.86
C ILE A 232 -5.49 8.18 1.41
N LEU A 233 -4.89 7.25 0.66
CA LEU A 233 -5.25 7.01 -0.73
C LEU A 233 -6.69 6.54 -0.88
N LYS A 234 -7.14 5.62 -0.01
CA LYS A 234 -8.53 5.17 0.01
C LYS A 234 -9.50 6.35 0.14
N GLY A 235 -9.23 7.29 1.05
CA GLY A 235 -10.07 8.47 1.21
C GLY A 235 -9.99 9.47 0.06
N LEU A 236 -8.81 9.65 -0.53
CA LEU A 236 -8.63 10.50 -1.71
C LEU A 236 -9.32 9.93 -2.96
N LEU A 237 -9.37 8.60 -3.12
CA LEU A 237 -10.09 7.94 -4.21
C LEU A 237 -11.60 8.14 -4.14
N MET A 238 -12.15 8.36 -2.94
CA MET A 238 -13.58 8.64 -2.75
C MET A 238 -13.94 10.11 -2.95
N THR A 239 -12.98 11.02 -2.82
CA THR A 239 -13.20 12.47 -2.86
C THR A 239 -12.69 13.15 -4.13
N THR A 240 -11.80 12.50 -4.88
CA THR A 240 -11.13 13.06 -6.06
C THR A 240 -11.00 12.04 -7.18
N THR A 241 -10.53 12.47 -8.36
CA THR A 241 -10.29 11.53 -9.48
C THR A 241 -9.09 10.61 -9.18
N PRO A 242 -9.06 9.36 -9.68
CA PRO A 242 -8.02 8.39 -9.35
C PRO A 242 -6.59 8.90 -9.55
N VAL A 243 -6.34 9.61 -10.66
CA VAL A 243 -5.02 10.18 -10.96
C VAL A 243 -4.61 11.24 -9.93
N LYS A 244 -5.55 12.12 -9.54
CA LYS A 244 -5.28 13.15 -8.52
C LYS A 244 -5.06 12.53 -7.15
N ALA A 245 -5.84 11.50 -6.80
CA ALA A 245 -5.69 10.77 -5.55
C ALA A 245 -4.30 10.14 -5.42
N ILE A 246 -3.84 9.45 -6.47
CA ILE A 246 -2.51 8.82 -6.51
C ILE A 246 -1.40 9.86 -6.41
N LEU A 247 -1.50 10.96 -7.17
CA LEU A 247 -0.51 12.04 -7.14
C LEU A 247 -0.40 12.68 -5.76
N TRP A 248 -1.52 13.06 -5.15
CA TRP A 248 -1.53 13.68 -3.83
C TRP A 248 -1.06 12.73 -2.73
N SER A 249 -1.54 11.48 -2.73
CA SER A 249 -1.06 10.48 -1.78
C SER A 249 0.44 10.25 -1.91
N SER A 250 0.98 10.26 -3.13
CA SER A 250 2.40 10.03 -3.37
C SER A 250 3.26 11.22 -2.99
N PHE A 251 2.77 12.42 -3.20
CA PHE A 251 3.41 13.64 -2.72
C PHE A 251 3.47 13.67 -1.18
N LEU A 252 2.38 13.32 -0.49
CA LEU A 252 2.35 13.24 0.98
C LEU A 252 3.32 12.18 1.51
N CYS A 253 3.38 11.00 0.86
CA CYS A 253 4.33 9.94 1.22
C CYS A 253 5.79 10.38 1.02
N ALA A 254 6.07 11.12 -0.05
CA ALA A 254 7.40 11.65 -0.34
C ALA A 254 7.86 12.68 0.70
N ILE A 255 6.95 13.56 1.17
CA ILE A 255 7.24 14.49 2.26
C ILE A 255 7.56 13.74 3.56
N ALA A 256 6.79 12.69 3.89
CA ALA A 256 7.06 11.87 5.07
C ALA A 256 8.42 11.16 4.99
N GLY A 257 8.88 10.84 3.79
CA GLY A 257 10.18 10.24 3.52
C GLY A 257 11.38 11.20 3.60
N PHE A 258 11.14 12.52 3.67
CA PHE A 258 12.12 13.61 3.80
C PHE A 258 13.40 13.46 2.96
N SER A 259 14.41 12.74 3.46
CA SER A 259 15.73 12.54 2.85
C SER A 259 15.72 11.71 1.55
N SER A 260 14.67 10.93 1.28
CA SER A 260 14.56 10.19 0.01
C SER A 260 13.30 10.56 -0.74
N PHE A 261 13.00 11.86 -0.80
CA PHE A 261 11.78 12.40 -1.42
C PHE A 261 11.48 11.77 -2.79
N PHE A 262 12.44 11.77 -3.72
CA PHE A 262 12.21 11.26 -5.07
C PHE A 262 11.98 9.75 -5.09
N PHE A 263 12.78 8.98 -4.35
CA PHE A 263 12.57 7.53 -4.20
C PHE A 263 11.14 7.25 -3.72
N TYR A 264 10.73 7.86 -2.61
CA TYR A 264 9.41 7.67 -2.03
C TYR A 264 8.30 8.20 -2.93
N PHE A 265 8.52 9.28 -3.67
CA PHE A 265 7.53 9.80 -4.62
C PHE A 265 7.24 8.79 -5.73
N PHE A 266 8.28 8.30 -6.43
CA PHE A 266 8.12 7.42 -7.59
C PHE A 266 7.67 6.01 -7.20
N ILE A 267 8.24 5.41 -6.14
CA ILE A 267 7.74 4.12 -5.64
C ILE A 267 6.28 4.28 -5.18
N SER A 268 5.94 5.43 -4.61
CA SER A 268 4.58 5.66 -4.15
C SER A 268 3.56 5.79 -5.30
N LEU A 269 3.97 6.36 -6.44
CA LEU A 269 3.13 6.40 -7.63
C LEU A 269 2.79 4.98 -8.12
N MET A 270 3.80 4.11 -8.16
CA MET A 270 3.64 2.71 -8.57
C MET A 270 2.70 1.95 -7.62
N LEU A 271 2.93 2.06 -6.32
CA LEU A 271 2.10 1.45 -5.28
C LEU A 271 0.67 2.01 -5.27
N GLY A 272 0.51 3.32 -5.50
CA GLY A 272 -0.81 3.95 -5.57
C GLY A 272 -1.61 3.49 -6.78
N TRP A 273 -0.97 3.36 -7.94
CA TRP A 273 -1.59 2.76 -9.12
C TRP A 273 -1.99 1.30 -8.86
N LEU A 274 -1.10 0.51 -8.26
CA LEU A 274 -1.34 -0.90 -7.93
C LEU A 274 -2.53 -1.06 -6.98
N TYR A 275 -2.60 -0.25 -5.92
CA TYR A 275 -3.73 -0.22 -5.00
C TYR A 275 -5.03 0.20 -5.69
N SER A 276 -4.98 1.19 -6.58
CA SER A 276 -6.18 1.68 -7.28
C SER A 276 -6.84 0.60 -8.14
N LYS A 277 -6.05 -0.35 -8.65
CA LYS A 277 -6.49 -1.46 -9.50
C LYS A 277 -6.84 -2.72 -8.74
N THR A 278 -6.05 -3.08 -7.74
CA THR A 278 -6.23 -4.35 -6.99
C THR A 278 -7.12 -4.19 -5.77
N ARG A 279 -7.29 -2.96 -5.26
CA ARG A 279 -7.95 -2.63 -3.97
C ARG A 279 -7.44 -3.50 -2.81
N SER A 280 -6.20 -3.98 -2.90
CA SER A 280 -5.59 -4.88 -1.93
C SER A 280 -4.27 -4.32 -1.42
N LEU A 281 -4.05 -4.44 -0.11
CA LEU A 281 -2.78 -4.06 0.54
C LEU A 281 -1.70 -5.14 0.42
N TYR A 282 -2.05 -6.40 0.17
CA TYR A 282 -1.06 -7.47 0.03
C TYR A 282 -0.01 -7.20 -1.07
N PRO A 283 -0.41 -6.90 -2.33
CA PRO A 283 0.57 -6.66 -3.39
C PRO A 283 1.36 -5.36 -3.15
N THR A 284 0.78 -4.34 -2.51
CA THR A 284 1.49 -3.08 -2.25
C THR A 284 2.54 -3.24 -1.15
N ILE A 285 2.22 -3.96 -0.06
CA ILE A 285 3.17 -4.33 0.99
C ILE A 285 4.31 -5.18 0.40
N LEU A 286 4.00 -6.18 -0.42
CA LEU A 286 5.03 -7.01 -1.05
C LEU A 286 5.97 -6.17 -1.93
N MET A 287 5.41 -5.29 -2.76
CA MET A 287 6.19 -4.42 -3.64
C MET A 287 7.12 -3.51 -2.84
N PHE A 288 6.61 -2.86 -1.80
CA PHE A 288 7.39 -1.91 -1.01
C PHE A 288 8.44 -2.61 -0.13
N ALA A 289 8.10 -3.77 0.45
CA ALA A 289 9.04 -4.61 1.19
C ALA A 289 10.18 -5.07 0.28
N THR A 290 9.87 -5.55 -0.92
CA THR A 290 10.88 -5.95 -1.91
C THR A 290 11.75 -4.76 -2.28
N ALA A 291 11.14 -3.59 -2.54
CA ALA A 291 11.86 -2.40 -2.94
C ALA A 291 12.80 -1.82 -1.87
N THR A 292 12.66 -2.23 -0.61
CA THR A 292 13.50 -1.78 0.52
C THR A 292 14.47 -2.86 1.00
N LEU A 293 14.07 -4.13 0.95
CA LEU A 293 14.87 -5.26 1.43
C LEU A 293 15.91 -5.74 0.43
N VAL A 294 15.72 -5.55 -0.88
CA VAL A 294 16.66 -6.08 -1.90
C VAL A 294 18.07 -5.55 -1.68
N SER A 295 18.25 -4.23 -1.55
CA SER A 295 19.59 -3.66 -1.35
C SER A 295 20.23 -4.12 -0.04
N TYR A 296 19.45 -4.25 1.03
CA TYR A 296 19.94 -4.80 2.30
C TYR A 296 20.33 -6.29 2.18
N GLY A 297 19.50 -7.10 1.52
CA GLY A 297 19.75 -8.52 1.30
C GLY A 297 20.98 -8.76 0.43
N PHE A 298 21.24 -7.91 -0.57
CA PHE A 298 22.44 -7.97 -1.39
C PHE A 298 23.71 -7.61 -0.59
N SER A 299 23.67 -6.59 0.28
CA SER A 299 24.79 -6.29 1.19
C SER A 299 25.19 -7.51 2.01
N TRP A 300 24.19 -8.18 2.59
CA TRP A 300 24.41 -9.35 3.42
C TRP A 300 24.88 -10.57 2.60
N LEU A 301 24.26 -10.85 1.46
CA LEU A 301 24.59 -11.98 0.59
C LEU A 301 26.01 -11.91 0.04
N LEU A 302 26.45 -10.72 -0.34
CA LEU A 302 27.79 -10.49 -0.89
C LEU A 302 28.86 -10.33 0.19
N ASN A 303 28.48 -10.43 1.47
CA ASN A 303 29.34 -10.27 2.64
C ASN A 303 30.29 -9.06 2.48
N LEU A 304 29.74 -7.93 2.05
CA LEU A 304 30.52 -6.71 1.90
C LEU A 304 30.95 -6.28 3.31
N ASP A 305 32.25 -6.31 3.57
CA ASP A 305 32.88 -5.98 4.87
C ASP A 305 32.60 -4.53 5.32
N ASP A 306 32.13 -3.68 4.40
CA ASP A 306 31.69 -2.33 4.72
C ASP A 306 30.21 -2.31 5.13
N LYS A 307 29.96 -1.64 6.26
CA LYS A 307 28.64 -1.36 6.89
C LYS A 307 27.67 -0.55 6.00
N ALA A 308 27.91 -0.47 4.69
CA ALA A 308 27.13 0.28 3.73
C ALA A 308 26.01 -0.57 3.11
N ILE A 309 24.87 0.07 2.84
CA ILE A 309 23.85 -0.50 1.96
C ILE A 309 24.45 -0.66 0.56
N PHE A 310 24.14 -1.79 -0.07
CA PHE A 310 24.58 -2.14 -1.40
C PHE A 310 24.11 -1.08 -2.39
N SER A 311 25.07 -0.54 -3.16
CA SER A 311 24.83 0.41 -4.22
C SER A 311 25.22 -0.23 -5.55
N TRP A 312 24.30 -0.27 -6.51
CA TRP A 312 24.59 -0.80 -7.85
C TRP A 312 25.60 0.07 -8.57
N TRP A 313 25.57 1.38 -8.30
CA TRP A 313 26.57 2.32 -8.79
C TRP A 313 27.99 1.95 -8.34
N ALA A 314 28.17 1.65 -7.06
CA ALA A 314 29.46 1.22 -6.52
C ALA A 314 29.88 -0.16 -7.06
N TYR A 315 28.94 -1.10 -7.11
CA TYR A 315 29.18 -2.47 -7.59
C TYR A 315 29.60 -2.54 -9.06
N MET A 316 29.08 -1.64 -9.90
CA MET A 316 29.46 -1.52 -11.32
C MET A 316 30.81 -0.81 -11.53
N ASN A 317 31.65 -0.73 -10.50
CA ASN A 317 32.94 -0.03 -10.50
C ASN A 317 32.83 1.42 -11.04
N ARG A 318 31.70 2.08 -10.78
CA ARG A 318 31.40 3.45 -11.25
C ARG A 318 31.49 3.61 -12.77
N ASN A 319 31.30 2.52 -13.52
CA ASN A 319 31.28 2.55 -14.98
C ASN A 319 29.95 3.16 -15.46
N VAL A 320 30.00 4.45 -15.80
CA VAL A 320 28.85 5.26 -16.24
C VAL A 320 28.11 4.60 -17.40
N THR A 321 28.82 4.05 -18.38
CA THR A 321 28.21 3.48 -19.58
C THR A 321 27.34 2.27 -19.23
N ILE A 322 27.90 1.31 -18.48
CA ILE A 322 27.17 0.11 -18.06
C ILE A 322 25.99 0.50 -17.17
N TYR A 323 26.21 1.43 -16.24
CA TYR A 323 25.16 1.87 -15.32
C TYR A 323 24.00 2.56 -16.05
N ILE A 324 24.26 3.41 -17.04
CA ILE A 324 23.19 4.04 -17.86
C ILE A 324 22.41 2.99 -18.65
N PHE A 325 23.06 1.99 -19.24
CA PHE A 325 22.36 0.90 -19.93
C PHE A 325 21.48 0.10 -18.95
N LEU A 326 21.95 -0.16 -17.74
CA LEU A 326 21.19 -0.84 -16.70
C LEU A 326 19.97 -0.03 -16.23
N VAL A 327 20.15 1.26 -15.96
CA VAL A 327 19.08 2.18 -15.56
C VAL A 327 18.03 2.31 -16.66
N SER A 328 18.44 2.55 -17.90
CA SER A 328 17.51 2.71 -19.03
C SER A 328 16.81 1.41 -19.39
N GLY A 329 17.52 0.29 -19.43
CA GLY A 329 16.94 -1.03 -19.70
C GLY A 329 15.93 -1.44 -18.63
N SER A 330 16.26 -1.27 -17.35
CA SER A 330 15.34 -1.57 -16.24
C SER A 330 14.11 -0.66 -16.24
N LEU A 331 14.25 0.63 -16.56
CA LEU A 331 13.12 1.56 -16.68
C LEU A 331 12.17 1.15 -17.80
N LEU A 332 12.70 0.80 -18.98
CA LEU A 332 11.91 0.34 -20.12
C LEU A 332 11.16 -0.96 -19.80
N LEU A 333 11.86 -1.93 -19.20
CA LEU A 333 11.25 -3.20 -18.80
C LEU A 333 10.18 -3.00 -17.73
N THR A 334 10.43 -2.13 -16.75
CA THR A 334 9.43 -1.75 -15.73
C THR A 334 8.18 -1.19 -16.40
N GLY A 335 8.33 -0.25 -17.35
CA GLY A 335 7.22 0.32 -18.10
C GLY A 335 6.46 -0.72 -18.94
N ALA A 336 7.17 -1.61 -19.61
CA ALA A 336 6.58 -2.70 -20.39
C ALA A 336 5.75 -3.66 -19.52
N LEU A 337 6.23 -3.98 -18.31
CA LEU A 337 5.51 -4.81 -17.35
C LEU A 337 4.26 -4.12 -16.82
N PHE A 338 4.33 -2.82 -16.50
CA PHE A 338 3.14 -2.06 -16.13
C PHE A 338 2.11 -2.03 -17.26
N TYR A 339 2.55 -1.86 -18.51
CA TYR A 339 1.66 -1.88 -19.66
C TYR A 339 0.99 -3.24 -19.84
N PHE A 340 1.77 -4.32 -19.82
CA PHE A 340 1.26 -5.69 -19.87
C PHE A 340 0.27 -5.96 -18.72
N PHE A 341 0.65 -5.56 -17.51
CA PHE A 341 -0.15 -5.78 -16.32
C PHE A 341 -1.46 -4.98 -16.35
N HIS A 342 -1.42 -3.75 -16.88
CA HIS A 342 -2.60 -2.93 -17.09
C HIS A 342 -3.58 -3.57 -18.07
N GLN A 343 -3.10 -4.07 -19.21
CA GLN A 343 -3.94 -4.75 -20.20
C GLN A 343 -4.61 -5.99 -19.60
N ARG A 344 -3.84 -6.80 -18.86
CA ARG A 344 -4.35 -8.04 -18.29
C ARG A 344 -5.44 -7.81 -17.23
N LEU A 345 -5.23 -6.85 -16.35
CA LEU A 345 -6.25 -6.46 -15.36
C LEU A 345 -7.48 -5.81 -16.02
N GLY A 346 -7.28 -5.11 -17.15
CA GLY A 346 -8.38 -4.55 -17.93
C GLY A 346 -9.26 -5.63 -18.56
N SER A 347 -8.65 -6.67 -19.14
CA SER A 347 -9.40 -7.77 -19.77
C SER A 347 -10.27 -8.56 -18.79
N GLU A 348 -9.82 -8.74 -17.54
CA GLU A 348 -10.56 -9.46 -16.49
C GLU A 348 -11.72 -8.67 -15.88
N SER A 349 -11.81 -7.36 -16.14
CA SER A 349 -12.96 -6.53 -15.74
C SER A 349 -14.06 -6.45 -16.80
N SER A 350 -13.77 -6.94 -18.01
CA SER A 350 -14.66 -6.93 -19.18
C SER A 350 -15.14 -8.32 -19.61
N THR A 351 -14.66 -9.35 -18.93
CA THR A 351 -15.21 -10.71 -18.90
C THR A 351 -15.87 -10.85 -17.55
#